data_AF-A0A2E3PXY5-F1
#
_entry.id   AF-A0A2E3PXY5-F1
#
_cell.length_a   1.000
_cell.length_b   1.000
_cell.length_c   1.000
_cell.angle_alpha   90.00
_cell.angle_beta   90.00
_cell.angle_gamma   90.00
#
_symmetry.space_group_name_H-M   'P 1'
#
loop_
_entity.id
_entity.type
_entity.pdbx_description
1 polymer ?
#
loop_
_entity_poly.entity_id
_entity_poly.type
_entity_poly.pdbx_seq_one_letter_code
_entity_poly.pdbx_strand_id
1 'polypeptide(L)'
;ASAQLGAQLPYDSLGELRAALYEVHPHMAEIDGIAAGDGSGVDALAKLGGKPDSAAFHNAVSDFYMTNPIARASATMAECSALAKARAAEAAE
;
A
#
# COMPACT_ATOMS: atom_id res chain seq x y z
N ALA A 1 -23.05 1.89 -9.41
CA ALA A 1 -22.67 0.50 -9.70
C ALA A 1 -23.06 -0.49 -8.59
N SER A 2 -23.10 -0.10 -7.31
CA SER A 2 -23.62 -0.96 -6.23
C SER A 2 -25.14 -1.13 -6.25
N ALA A 3 -25.88 -0.03 -6.52
CA ALA A 3 -27.33 -0.05 -6.68
C ALA A 3 -27.81 -0.95 -7.84
N GLN A 4 -27.09 -0.97 -8.96
CA GLN A 4 -27.41 -1.82 -10.12
C GLN A 4 -27.24 -3.32 -9.83
N LEU A 5 -26.42 -3.66 -8.84
CA LEU A 5 -26.19 -5.05 -8.40
C LEU A 5 -27.11 -5.44 -7.23
N GLY A 6 -28.08 -4.58 -6.85
CA GLY A 6 -28.97 -4.81 -5.72
C GLY A 6 -28.31 -4.66 -4.33
N ALA A 7 -27.05 -4.21 -4.28
CA ALA A 7 -26.28 -4.03 -3.05
C ALA A 7 -26.00 -2.55 -2.81
N GLN A 8 -27.05 -1.72 -2.79
CA GLN A 8 -26.92 -0.28 -2.67
C GLN A 8 -26.22 0.10 -1.35
N LEU A 9 -25.25 1.01 -1.46
CA LEU A 9 -24.50 1.53 -0.32
C LEU A 9 -25.27 2.68 0.35
N PRO A 10 -25.08 2.93 1.65
CA PRO A 10 -25.87 3.90 2.41
C PRO A 10 -25.38 5.36 2.25
N TYR A 11 -24.80 5.71 1.10
CA TYR A 11 -24.30 7.04 0.78
C TYR A 11 -24.38 7.31 -0.72
N ASP A 12 -24.66 8.55 -1.09
CA ASP A 12 -24.77 9.03 -2.47
C ASP A 12 -23.95 10.30 -2.74
N SER A 13 -23.19 10.76 -1.73
CA SER A 13 -22.26 11.87 -1.88
C SER A 13 -20.91 11.59 -1.23
N LEU A 14 -19.88 12.33 -1.66
CA LEU A 14 -18.55 12.26 -1.04
C LEU A 14 -18.59 12.65 0.44
N GLY A 15 -19.48 13.59 0.82
CA GLY A 15 -19.66 14.00 2.21
C GLY A 15 -20.22 12.88 3.08
N GLU A 16 -21.25 12.18 2.60
CA GLU A 16 -21.86 11.03 3.31
C GLU A 16 -20.87 9.87 3.43
N LEU A 17 -20.12 9.56 2.36
CA LEU A 17 -19.08 8.54 2.41
C LEU A 17 -18.01 8.87 3.46
N ARG A 18 -17.55 10.12 3.51
CA ARG A 18 -16.57 10.57 4.51
C ARG A 18 -17.13 10.49 5.93
N ALA A 19 -18.38 10.90 6.14
CA ALA A 19 -19.01 10.77 7.46
C ALA A 19 -19.05 9.32 7.94
N ALA A 20 -19.48 8.38 7.08
CA ALA A 20 -19.47 6.96 7.38
C ALA A 20 -18.05 6.42 7.63
N LEU A 21 -17.07 6.88 6.85
CA LEU A 21 -15.67 6.49 7.03
C LEU A 21 -15.11 6.97 8.38
N TYR A 22 -15.42 8.19 8.78
CA TYR A 22 -14.93 8.78 10.03
C TYR A 22 -15.56 8.15 11.27
N GLU A 23 -16.81 7.68 11.16
CA GLU A 23 -17.46 6.93 12.24
C GLU A 23 -16.73 5.61 12.53
N VAL A 24 -16.32 4.89 11.48
CA VAL A 24 -15.62 3.59 11.62
C VAL A 24 -14.11 3.78 11.86
N HIS A 25 -13.52 4.82 11.28
CA HIS A 25 -12.08 5.11 11.31
C HIS A 25 -11.83 6.60 11.61
N PRO A 26 -11.93 7.03 12.88
CA PRO A 26 -11.84 8.45 13.26
C PRO A 26 -10.56 9.16 12.80
N HIS A 27 -9.43 8.46 12.81
CA HIS A 27 -8.14 9.01 12.37
C HIS A 27 -8.13 9.46 10.90
N MET A 28 -9.05 8.96 10.05
CA MET A 28 -9.15 9.40 8.66
C MET A 28 -9.77 10.81 8.53
N ALA A 29 -10.36 11.35 9.59
CA ALA A 29 -10.85 12.73 9.66
C ALA A 29 -9.74 13.75 9.98
N GLU A 30 -8.63 13.29 10.57
CA GLU A 30 -7.50 14.11 10.98
C GLU A 30 -6.56 14.37 9.79
N ILE A 31 -7.02 15.17 8.84
CA ILE A 31 -6.22 15.56 7.66
C ILE A 31 -4.94 16.25 8.13
N ASP A 32 -3.81 15.82 7.55
CA ASP A 32 -2.46 16.27 7.92
C ASP A 32 -2.05 15.95 9.37
N GLY A 33 -2.85 15.12 10.07
CA GLY A 33 -2.55 14.59 11.39
C GLY A 33 -1.81 13.24 11.32
N ILE A 34 -1.06 12.94 12.38
CA ILE A 34 -0.46 11.62 12.59
C ILE A 34 -1.01 11.08 13.90
N ALA A 35 -1.94 10.14 13.80
CA ALA A 35 -2.44 9.41 14.96
C ALA A 35 -1.33 8.51 15.53
N ALA A 36 -1.18 8.49 16.86
CA ALA A 36 -0.25 7.58 17.50
C ALA A 36 -0.70 6.14 17.30
N GLY A 37 0.21 5.28 16.82
CA GLY A 37 -0.06 3.85 16.69
C GLY A 37 -0.08 3.14 18.06
N ASP A 38 -0.83 2.04 18.14
CA ASP A 38 -0.81 1.16 19.30
C ASP A 38 0.33 0.12 19.19
N GLY A 39 1.25 0.13 20.14
CA GLY A 39 2.38 -0.81 20.21
C GLY A 39 1.98 -2.23 20.60
N SER A 40 0.76 -2.45 21.13
CA SER A 40 0.31 -3.75 21.61
C SER A 40 0.35 -4.86 20.55
N GLY A 41 0.19 -4.49 19.27
CA GLY A 41 0.29 -5.41 18.14
C GLY A 41 1.70 -6.01 18.00
N VAL A 42 2.75 -5.24 18.31
CA VAL A 42 4.13 -5.74 18.31
C VAL A 42 4.34 -6.75 19.44
N ASP A 43 3.81 -6.47 20.63
CA ASP A 43 3.88 -7.39 21.76
C ASP A 43 3.12 -8.70 21.49
N ALA A 44 1.98 -8.62 20.80
CA ALA A 44 1.22 -9.80 20.38
C ALA A 44 2.00 -10.63 19.35
N LEU A 45 2.62 -9.98 18.36
CA LEU A 45 3.48 -10.65 17.37
C LEU A 45 4.68 -11.33 18.02
N ALA A 46 5.32 -10.70 19.01
CA ALA A 46 6.44 -11.27 19.74
C ALA A 46 6.06 -12.57 20.51
N LYS A 47 4.81 -12.68 20.95
CA LYS A 47 4.28 -13.85 21.67
C LYS A 47 3.77 -14.96 20.75
N LEU A 48 3.53 -14.68 19.46
CA LEU A 48 2.91 -15.61 18.53
C LEU A 48 3.77 -16.87 18.28
N GLY A 49 5.10 -16.74 18.42
CA GLY A 49 6.04 -17.84 18.20
C GLY A 49 6.03 -18.36 16.75
N GLY A 50 6.49 -19.59 16.54
CA GLY A 50 6.57 -20.24 15.23
C GLY A 50 8.00 -20.43 14.74
N LYS A 51 8.22 -21.44 13.89
CA LYS A 51 9.52 -21.70 13.27
C LYS A 51 9.61 -20.90 11.98
N PRO A 52 10.58 -19.98 11.82
CA PRO A 52 10.78 -19.27 10.57
C PRO A 52 11.19 -20.26 9.48
N ASP A 53 10.76 -20.00 8.25
CA ASP A 53 11.27 -20.70 7.08
C ASP A 53 12.73 -20.32 6.82
N SER A 54 13.46 -21.19 6.12
CA SER A 54 14.85 -20.99 5.70
C SER A 54 15.00 -20.08 4.47
N ALA A 55 13.89 -19.65 3.86
CA ALA A 55 13.90 -18.75 2.73
C ALA A 55 14.56 -17.41 3.12
N ALA A 56 15.40 -16.89 2.23
CA ALA A 56 15.96 -15.56 2.38
C ALA A 56 14.86 -14.49 2.21
N PHE A 57 15.03 -13.34 2.85
CA PHE A 57 14.20 -12.18 2.53
C PHE A 57 14.47 -11.73 1.10
N HIS A 58 13.40 -11.35 0.40
CA HIS A 58 13.45 -10.80 -0.94
C HIS A 58 12.84 -9.41 -0.96
N ASN A 59 13.27 -8.58 -1.91
CA ASN A 59 12.66 -7.27 -2.12
C ASN A 59 11.20 -7.45 -2.56
N ALA A 60 10.26 -6.90 -1.78
CA ALA A 60 8.84 -6.89 -2.14
C ALA A 60 8.55 -6.06 -3.40
N VAL A 61 9.42 -5.07 -3.69
CA VAL A 61 9.38 -4.26 -4.91
C VAL A 61 10.60 -4.59 -5.75
N SER A 62 10.39 -5.28 -6.87
CA SER A 62 11.45 -5.69 -7.79
C SER A 62 11.87 -4.57 -8.75
N ASP A 63 11.01 -3.58 -8.97
CA ASP A 63 11.28 -2.43 -9.82
C ASP A 63 10.62 -1.17 -9.23
N PHE A 64 11.45 -0.31 -8.67
CA PHE A 64 11.02 0.94 -8.02
C PHE A 64 10.22 1.85 -8.97
N TYR A 65 10.51 1.82 -10.27
CA TYR A 65 9.86 2.68 -11.25
C TYR A 65 8.54 2.09 -11.77
N MET A 66 8.19 0.85 -11.40
CA MET A 66 7.03 0.11 -11.93
C MET A 66 6.06 -0.38 -10.85
N THR A 67 5.93 0.38 -9.76
CA THR A 67 5.19 -0.02 -8.54
C THR A 67 3.67 -0.07 -8.70
N ASN A 68 3.09 0.79 -9.54
CA ASN A 68 1.64 0.93 -9.70
C ASN A 68 1.25 1.11 -11.19
N PRO A 69 -0.05 1.03 -11.54
CA PRO A 69 -0.49 1.14 -12.94
C PRO A 69 -0.12 2.46 -13.63
N ILE A 70 -0.12 3.58 -12.88
CA ILE A 70 0.23 4.90 -13.42
C ILE A 70 1.71 4.92 -13.81
N ALA A 71 2.57 4.43 -12.91
CA ALA A 71 4.01 4.34 -13.17
C ALA A 71 4.32 3.40 -14.34
N ARG A 72 3.59 2.27 -14.45
CA ARG A 72 3.73 1.33 -15.59
C ARG A 72 3.28 1.90 -16.92
N ALA A 73 2.33 2.82 -16.93
CA ALA A 73 1.88 3.50 -18.14
C ALA A 73 2.79 4.68 -18.55
N SER A 74 3.76 5.07 -17.71
CA SER A 74 4.64 6.21 -17.97
C SER A 74 5.86 5.81 -18.80
N ALA A 75 6.03 6.46 -19.97
CA ALA A 75 7.21 6.31 -20.81
C ALA A 75 8.50 6.75 -20.08
N THR A 76 8.44 7.86 -19.35
CA THR A 76 9.57 8.36 -18.55
C THR A 76 10.02 7.35 -17.50
N MET A 77 9.08 6.69 -16.82
CA MET A 77 9.43 5.67 -15.83
C MET A 77 10.00 4.41 -16.49
N ALA A 78 9.57 4.07 -17.71
CA ALA A 78 10.15 2.97 -18.47
C ALA A 78 11.63 3.23 -18.80
N GLU A 79 11.97 4.45 -19.21
CA GLU A 79 13.37 4.86 -19.43
C GLU A 79 14.20 4.80 -18.14
N CYS A 80 13.68 5.32 -17.02
CA CYS A 80 14.36 5.24 -15.73
C CYS A 80 14.61 3.77 -15.29
N SER A 81 13.63 2.90 -15.48
CA SER A 81 13.75 1.46 -15.18
C SER A 81 14.85 0.81 -16.02
N ALA A 82 14.90 1.11 -17.32
CA ALA A 82 15.93 0.58 -18.22
C ALA A 82 17.34 1.03 -17.79
N LEU A 83 17.52 2.31 -17.47
CA LEU A 83 18.80 2.86 -16.99
C LEU A 83 19.20 2.27 -15.64
N ALA A 84 18.25 2.06 -14.72
CA ALA A 84 18.54 1.44 -13.43
C ALA A 84 18.98 -0.02 -13.57
N LYS A 85 18.34 -0.79 -14.46
CA LYS A 85 18.72 -2.18 -14.76
C LYS A 85 20.10 -2.27 -15.40
N ALA A 86 20.42 -1.36 -16.32
CA ALA A 86 21.75 -1.31 -16.94
C ALA A 86 22.86 -1.08 -15.89
N ARG A 87 22.68 -0.10 -15.00
CA ARG A 87 23.64 0.16 -13.91
C ARG A 87 23.80 -1.02 -12.95
N ALA A 88 22.71 -1.71 -12.63
CA ALA A 88 22.76 -2.88 -11.76
C ALA A 88 23.53 -4.06 -12.41
N ALA A 89 23.44 -4.20 -13.75
CA ALA A 89 24.20 -5.20 -14.49
C ALA A 89 25.71 -4.86 -14.52
N GLU A 90 26.06 -3.60 -14.77
CA GLU A 90 27.47 -3.13 -14.75
C GLU A 90 28.13 -3.31 -13.37
N ALA A 91 27.38 -3.12 -12.28
CA ALA A 91 27.89 -3.28 -10.92
C ALA A 91 28.02 -4.75 -10.47
N ALA A 92 27.47 -5.69 -11.22
CA ALA A 92 27.50 -7.13 -10.93
C ALA A 92 28.61 -7.88 -11.69
N GLU A 93 29.31 -7.19 -12.61
CA GLU A 93 30.54 -7.63 -13.28
C GLU A 93 31.77 -7.37 -12.40
#